data_AF-A0A382N1P9-F1
#
_entry.id   AF-A0A382N1P9-F1
#
_cell.length_a   1.000
_cell.length_b   1.000
_cell.length_c   1.000
_cell.angle_alpha   90.00
_cell.angle_beta   90.00
_cell.angle_gamma   90.00
#
_symmetry.space_group_name_H-M   'P 1'
#
loop_
_entity.id
_entity.type
_entity.pdbx_description
1 polymer ?
#
loop_
_entity_poly.entity_id
_entity_poly.type
_entity_poly.pdbx_seq_one_letter_code
_entity_poly.pdbx_strand_id
1 'polypeptide(L)'
;MNILNIDQQATLLLTAQLGNSKSTAKPLTPTEWGRFDSWLNEQELQPGELLTGRLAHKLEGWDDKKISAERIEILLDQGLALALAVERWERAGIWIVSRSDTNYPQRLKEKLDKHAPAVLYGCGNRLLIDRGGVAVVG
;
A
#
# COMPACT_ATOMS: atom_id res chain seq x y z
N MET A 1 -7.01 -18.60 0.26
CA MET A 1 -5.79 -18.08 -0.36
C MET A 1 -6.14 -16.89 -1.23
N ASN A 2 -6.22 -15.70 -0.63
CA ASN A 2 -6.30 -14.46 -1.40
C ASN A 2 -4.93 -14.25 -2.07
N ILE A 3 -4.86 -14.43 -3.39
CA ILE A 3 -3.66 -14.14 -4.15
C ILE A 3 -3.58 -12.62 -4.28
N LEU A 4 -2.57 -12.01 -3.65
CA LEU A 4 -2.28 -10.59 -3.86
C LEU A 4 -1.79 -10.39 -5.28
N ASN A 5 -2.39 -9.45 -6.02
CA ASN A 5 -1.85 -9.04 -7.30
C ASN A 5 -0.54 -8.24 -7.11
N ILE A 6 0.23 -8.04 -8.19
CA ILE A 6 1.56 -7.43 -8.10
C ILE A 6 1.51 -5.97 -7.62
N ASP A 7 0.46 -5.22 -7.94
CA ASP A 7 0.26 -3.84 -7.46
C ASP A 7 -0.01 -3.79 -5.95
N GLN A 8 -0.82 -4.72 -5.46
CA GLN A 8 -1.08 -4.88 -4.03
C GLN A 8 0.20 -5.26 -3.28
N GLN A 9 1.03 -6.13 -3.85
CA GLN A 9 2.32 -6.51 -3.25
C GLN A 9 3.24 -5.30 -3.15
N ALA A 10 3.43 -4.54 -4.23
CA ALA A 10 4.25 -3.33 -4.21
C ALA A 10 3.72 -2.28 -3.24
N THR A 11 2.40 -2.05 -3.25
CA THR A 11 1.75 -1.09 -2.34
C THR A 11 1.95 -1.49 -0.89
N LEU A 12 1.82 -2.78 -0.55
CA LEU A 12 2.04 -3.29 0.80
C LEU A 12 3.51 -3.19 1.21
N LEU A 13 4.46 -3.52 0.34
CA LEU A 13 5.89 -3.36 0.61
C LEU A 13 6.24 -1.90 0.95
N LEU A 14 5.64 -0.96 0.23
CA LEU A 14 5.89 0.46 0.41
C LEU A 14 5.18 1.05 1.63
N THR A 15 3.99 0.57 1.99
CA THR A 15 3.12 1.27 2.97
C THR A 15 2.83 0.50 4.25
N ALA A 16 3.04 -0.81 4.29
CA ALA A 16 2.64 -1.64 5.43
C ALA A 16 3.78 -1.87 6.43
N GLN A 17 3.42 -1.95 7.71
CA GLN A 17 4.34 -2.42 8.75
C GLN A 17 4.38 -3.96 8.73
N LEU A 18 5.42 -4.55 8.14
CA LEU A 18 5.56 -6.00 7.95
C LEU A 18 6.03 -6.76 9.22
N GLY A 19 5.89 -6.16 10.41
CA GLY A 19 6.30 -6.74 11.68
C GLY A 19 7.79 -6.57 11.98
N ASN A 20 8.43 -7.60 12.53
CA ASN A 20 9.86 -7.60 12.93
C ASN A 20 10.80 -7.74 11.72
N SER A 21 10.54 -6.96 10.68
CA SER A 21 11.53 -6.74 9.63
C SER A 21 12.76 -6.10 10.26
N LYS A 22 13.96 -6.60 9.93
CA LYS A 22 15.23 -5.95 10.30
C LYS A 22 15.46 -4.65 9.53
N SER A 23 14.55 -4.30 8.61
CA SER A 23 14.63 -3.08 7.82
C SER A 23 14.60 -1.85 8.70
N THR A 24 15.54 -0.95 8.46
CA THR A 24 15.62 0.36 9.08
C THR A 24 14.69 1.37 8.39
N ALA A 25 14.20 1.06 7.19
CA ALA A 25 13.31 1.93 6.42
C ALA A 25 11.89 1.86 6.97
N LYS A 26 11.35 3.02 7.36
CA LYS A 26 9.95 3.14 7.77
C LYS A 26 9.03 3.09 6.55
N PRO A 27 7.89 2.38 6.61
CA PRO A 27 6.88 2.42 5.55
C PRO A 27 6.44 3.85 5.23
N LEU A 28 6.00 4.08 4.00
CA LEU A 28 5.46 5.37 3.57
C LEU A 28 4.15 5.64 4.31
N THR A 29 4.06 6.81 4.94
CA THR A 29 2.81 7.32 5.51
C THR A 29 1.75 7.55 4.42
N PRO A 30 0.45 7.66 4.74
CA PRO A 30 -0.59 7.95 3.74
C PRO A 30 -0.28 9.19 2.89
N THR A 31 0.26 10.24 3.51
CA THR A 31 0.68 11.48 2.82
C THR A 31 1.93 11.32 1.96
N GLU A 32 2.85 10.43 2.33
CA GLU A 32 4.02 10.11 1.50
C GLU A 32 3.61 9.25 0.32
N TRP A 33 2.79 8.22 0.57
CA TRP A 33 2.20 7.39 -0.47
C TRP A 33 1.41 8.22 -1.47
N GLY A 34 0.51 9.10 -1.04
CA GLY A 34 -0.29 9.91 -1.96
C GLY A 34 0.53 10.80 -2.89
N ARG A 35 1.70 11.29 -2.44
CA ARG A 35 2.65 12.03 -3.27
C ARG A 35 3.36 11.12 -4.27
N PHE A 36 3.88 9.99 -3.79
CA PHE A 36 4.58 9.02 -4.65
C PHE A 36 3.65 8.39 -5.69
N ASP A 37 2.43 8.01 -5.30
CA ASP A 37 1.37 7.51 -6.17
C ASP A 37 0.95 8.54 -7.23
N SER A 38 0.85 9.83 -6.87
CA SER A 38 0.60 10.90 -7.84
C SER A 38 1.70 10.96 -8.90
N TRP A 39 2.96 10.88 -8.48
CA TRP A 39 4.10 10.90 -9.39
C TRP A 39 4.18 9.64 -10.27
N LEU A 40 3.91 8.44 -9.71
CA LEU A 40 3.82 7.21 -10.51
C LEU A 40 2.79 7.35 -11.63
N ASN A 41 1.61 7.91 -11.31
CA ASN A 41 0.59 8.17 -12.32
C ASN A 41 1.03 9.19 -13.38
N GLU A 42 1.79 10.23 -13.01
CA GLU A 42 2.39 11.18 -13.97
C GLU A 42 3.41 10.53 -14.89
N GLN A 43 4.09 9.47 -14.44
CA GLN A 43 5.00 8.65 -15.24
C GLN A 43 4.29 7.49 -15.96
N GLU A 44 2.96 7.41 -15.89
CA GLU A 44 2.15 6.29 -16.41
C GLU A 44 2.56 4.91 -15.86
N LEU A 45 3.13 4.87 -14.64
CA LEU A 45 3.61 3.66 -13.98
C LEU A 45 2.60 3.17 -12.94
N GLN A 46 2.40 1.85 -12.88
CA GLN A 46 1.68 1.19 -11.79
C GLN A 46 2.64 0.72 -10.69
N PRO A 47 2.19 0.63 -9.41
CA PRO A 47 3.06 0.23 -8.30
C PRO A 47 3.75 -1.11 -8.52
N GLY A 48 3.03 -2.11 -9.08
CA GLY A 48 3.55 -3.45 -9.31
C GLY A 48 4.68 -3.49 -10.34
N GLU A 49 4.75 -2.48 -11.22
CA GLU A 49 5.86 -2.36 -12.15
C GLU A 49 7.18 -2.11 -11.42
N LEU A 50 7.18 -1.48 -10.24
CA LEU A 50 8.41 -1.26 -9.46
C LEU A 50 9.08 -2.56 -9.01
N LEU A 51 8.34 -3.67 -8.96
CA LEU A 51 8.86 -5.00 -8.61
C LEU A 51 9.52 -5.72 -9.80
N THR A 52 9.45 -5.14 -11.00
CA THR A 52 9.96 -5.77 -12.22
C THR A 52 10.92 -4.84 -12.97
N GLY A 53 11.88 -5.43 -13.68
CA GLY A 53 12.87 -4.66 -14.44
C GLY A 53 13.86 -3.90 -13.53
N ARG A 54 14.38 -2.77 -14.01
CA ARG A 54 15.40 -1.98 -13.30
C ARG A 54 14.74 -0.82 -12.54
N LEU A 55 14.67 -0.94 -11.22
CA LEU A 55 14.08 0.08 -10.34
C LEU A 55 14.72 1.46 -10.52
N ALA A 56 16.05 1.53 -10.63
CA ALA A 56 16.77 2.80 -10.79
C ALA A 56 16.31 3.61 -12.01
N HIS A 57 15.97 2.95 -13.13
CA HIS A 57 15.42 3.62 -14.31
C HIS A 57 13.96 4.04 -14.10
N LYS A 58 13.18 3.24 -13.37
CA LYS A 58 11.78 3.57 -13.07
C LYS A 58 11.65 4.71 -12.07
N LEU A 59 12.68 4.98 -11.27
CA LEU A 59 12.75 6.10 -10.33
C LEU A 59 13.52 7.30 -10.89
N GLU A 60 13.88 7.30 -12.18
CA GLU A 60 14.53 8.44 -12.81
C GLU A 60 13.59 9.65 -12.79
N GLY A 61 14.10 10.81 -12.34
CA GLY A 61 13.29 12.01 -12.16
C GLY A 61 12.45 12.06 -10.88
N TRP A 62 12.49 11.03 -10.02
CA TRP A 62 11.93 11.11 -8.68
C TRP A 62 12.81 11.97 -7.77
N ASP A 63 12.25 13.05 -7.23
CA ASP A 63 12.89 13.90 -6.23
C ASP A 63 11.88 14.31 -5.15
N ASP A 64 12.05 13.81 -3.93
CA ASP A 64 11.24 14.19 -2.77
C ASP A 64 12.10 14.34 -1.52
N LYS A 65 11.87 15.42 -0.76
CA LYS A 65 12.62 15.75 0.45
C LYS A 65 12.57 14.69 1.56
N LYS A 66 11.55 13.83 1.58
CA LYS A 66 11.33 12.83 2.65
C LYS A 66 11.35 11.38 2.17
N ILE A 67 11.31 11.17 0.85
CA ILE A 67 11.18 9.84 0.25
C ILE A 67 12.36 9.64 -0.70
N SER A 68 13.47 9.14 -0.19
CA SER A 68 14.63 8.81 -1.03
C SER A 68 14.40 7.56 -1.87
N ALA A 69 15.07 7.47 -3.02
CA ALA A 69 15.08 6.26 -3.84
C ALA A 69 15.61 5.03 -3.06
N GLU A 70 16.63 5.22 -2.23
CA GLU A 70 17.17 4.19 -1.34
C GLU A 70 16.11 3.66 -0.36
N ARG A 71 15.26 4.54 0.21
CA ARG A 71 14.17 4.13 1.09
C ARG A 71 13.15 3.27 0.33
N ILE A 72 12.82 3.66 -0.90
CA ILE A 72 11.91 2.89 -1.78
C ILE A 72 12.50 1.51 -2.06
N GLU A 73 13.77 1.43 -2.44
CA GLU A 73 14.47 0.18 -2.72
C GLU A 73 14.48 -0.77 -1.51
N ILE A 74 14.87 -0.27 -0.33
CA ILE A 74 14.86 -1.07 0.92
C ILE A 74 13.44 -1.54 1.28
N LEU A 75 12.41 -0.74 1.00
CA LEU A 75 11.01 -1.15 1.22
C LEU A 75 10.59 -2.27 0.26
N LEU A 76 10.92 -2.15 -1.03
CA LEU A 76 10.56 -3.14 -2.05
C LEU A 76 11.32 -4.48 -1.90
N ASP A 77 12.52 -4.48 -1.32
CA ASP A 77 13.33 -5.70 -1.10
C ASP A 77 12.84 -6.58 0.08
N GLN A 78 11.70 -6.25 0.69
CA GLN A 78 11.15 -6.97 1.85
C GLN A 78 10.17 -8.10 1.48
N GLY A 79 10.32 -8.73 0.31
CA GLY A 79 9.40 -9.75 -0.21
C GLY A 79 9.13 -10.92 0.75
N LEU A 80 10.15 -11.43 1.44
CA LEU A 80 9.99 -12.50 2.43
C LEU A 80 9.17 -12.04 3.65
N ALA A 81 9.44 -10.82 4.14
CA ALA A 81 8.69 -10.25 5.26
C ALA A 81 7.22 -10.01 4.89
N LEU A 82 6.95 -9.60 3.64
CA LEU A 82 5.60 -9.47 3.13
C LEU A 82 4.87 -10.81 3.15
N ALA A 83 5.49 -11.87 2.61
CA ALA A 83 4.88 -13.19 2.57
C ALA A 83 4.46 -13.69 3.96
N LEU A 84 5.35 -13.56 4.96
CA LEU A 84 5.07 -13.93 6.35
C LEU A 84 3.97 -13.05 6.98
N ALA A 85 3.97 -11.74 6.69
CA ALA A 85 2.94 -10.84 7.20
C ALA A 85 1.56 -11.18 6.64
N VAL A 86 1.48 -11.47 5.34
CA VAL A 86 0.24 -11.85 4.64
C VAL A 86 -0.31 -13.16 5.18
N GLU A 87 0.54 -14.19 5.34
CA GLU A 87 0.13 -15.46 5.94
C GLU A 87 -0.43 -15.27 7.37
N ARG A 88 0.23 -14.42 8.17
CA ARG A 88 -0.24 -14.09 9.52
C ARG A 88 -1.58 -13.38 9.51
N TRP A 89 -1.78 -12.40 8.62
CA TRP A 89 -3.04 -11.67 8.49
C TRP A 89 -4.17 -12.61 8.02
N GLU A 90 -3.91 -13.48 7.04
CA GLU A 90 -4.89 -14.47 6.56
C GLU A 90 -5.30 -15.42 7.69
N ARG A 91 -4.34 -15.95 8.47
CA ARG A 91 -4.62 -16.79 9.65
C ARG A 91 -5.44 -16.09 10.73
N ALA A 92 -5.31 -14.77 10.86
CA ALA A 92 -6.09 -13.96 11.79
C ALA A 92 -7.48 -13.58 11.22
N GLY A 93 -7.84 -14.03 10.02
CA GLY A 93 -9.10 -13.64 9.35
C GLY A 93 -9.10 -12.19 8.87
N ILE A 94 -7.93 -11.57 8.75
CA ILE A 94 -7.77 -10.20 8.27
C ILE A 94 -7.72 -10.23 6.74
N TRP A 95 -8.69 -9.58 6.11
CA TRP A 95 -8.65 -9.30 4.69
C TRP A 95 -8.04 -7.93 4.41
N ILE A 96 -7.57 -7.77 3.17
CA ILE A 96 -6.86 -6.60 2.68
C ILE A 96 -7.62 -6.04 1.47
N VAL A 97 -7.73 -4.72 1.40
CA VAL A 97 -8.26 -4.00 0.23
C VAL A 97 -7.31 -2.86 -0.11
N SER A 98 -6.82 -2.80 -1.34
CA SER A 98 -5.99 -1.70 -1.84
C SER A 98 -6.82 -0.63 -2.55
N ARG A 99 -6.29 0.59 -2.66
CA ARG A 99 -6.97 1.73 -3.32
C ARG A 99 -7.28 1.49 -4.81
N SER A 100 -6.55 0.59 -5.47
CA SER A 100 -6.77 0.18 -6.86
C SER A 100 -7.82 -0.93 -7.00
N ASP A 101 -8.22 -1.58 -5.90
CA ASP A 101 -9.26 -2.61 -5.94
C ASP A 101 -10.64 -2.00 -6.19
N THR A 102 -11.48 -2.70 -6.96
CA THR A 102 -12.86 -2.28 -7.26
C THR A 102 -13.77 -2.22 -6.03
N ASN A 103 -13.41 -2.90 -4.94
CA ASN A 103 -14.17 -2.94 -3.70
C ASN A 103 -13.57 -2.08 -2.58
N TYR A 104 -12.65 -1.17 -2.93
CA TYR A 104 -12.23 -0.11 -2.03
C TYR A 104 -13.38 0.89 -1.81
N PRO A 105 -13.69 1.33 -0.57
CA PRO A 105 -14.83 2.20 -0.30
C PRO A 105 -14.76 3.51 -1.07
N GLN A 106 -15.73 3.74 -1.96
CA GLN A 106 -15.72 4.91 -2.85
C GLN A 106 -15.82 6.22 -2.03
N ARG A 107 -16.65 6.22 -0.99
CA ARG A 107 -16.80 7.38 -0.09
C ARG A 107 -15.49 7.78 0.59
N LEU A 108 -14.62 6.82 0.91
CA LEU A 108 -13.33 7.09 1.53
C LEU A 108 -12.36 7.69 0.51
N LYS A 109 -12.34 7.12 -0.70
CA LYS A 109 -11.53 7.60 -1.82
C LYS A 109 -11.87 9.04 -2.20
N GLU A 110 -13.16 9.38 -2.28
CA GLU A 110 -13.64 10.72 -2.63
C GLU A 110 -13.38 11.75 -1.53
N LYS A 111 -13.57 11.39 -0.25
CA LYS A 111 -13.43 12.34 0.86
C LYS A 111 -11.98 12.64 1.24
N LEU A 112 -11.11 11.62 1.19
CA LEU A 112 -9.73 11.76 1.64
C LEU A 112 -8.76 12.03 0.49
N ASP A 113 -9.14 11.70 -0.75
CA ASP A 113 -8.31 11.85 -1.96
C ASP A 113 -6.85 11.41 -1.75
N LYS A 114 -5.86 12.31 -1.81
CA LYS A 114 -4.44 11.99 -1.62
C LYS A 114 -4.08 11.52 -0.20
N HIS A 115 -4.96 11.74 0.77
CA HIS A 115 -4.82 11.26 2.14
C HIS A 115 -5.50 9.92 2.37
N ALA A 116 -6.20 9.37 1.37
CA ALA A 116 -6.81 8.06 1.48
C ALA A 116 -5.73 7.00 1.73
N PRO A 117 -5.92 6.10 2.71
CA PRO A 117 -4.95 5.05 2.99
C PRO A 117 -4.78 4.14 1.77
N ALA A 118 -3.53 3.82 1.44
CA ALA A 118 -3.19 2.96 0.30
C ALA A 118 -3.86 1.59 0.39
N VAL A 119 -3.97 1.08 1.61
CA VAL A 119 -4.51 -0.23 1.95
C VAL A 119 -5.37 -0.12 3.20
N LEU A 120 -6.49 -0.85 3.20
CA LEU A 120 -7.35 -1.07 4.34
C LEU A 120 -7.23 -2.52 4.80
N TYR A 121 -7.18 -2.69 6.12
CA TYR A 121 -7.26 -3.98 6.80
C TYR A 121 -8.59 -4.09 7.50
N GLY A 122 -9.23 -5.25 7.42
CA GLY A 122 -10.48 -5.50 8.13
C GLY A 122 -10.69 -6.97 8.46
N CYS A 123 -11.65 -7.23 9.34
CA CYS A 123 -12.05 -8.57 9.75
C CYS A 123 -13.58 -8.67 9.70
N GLY A 124 -14.11 -9.87 9.48
CA GLY A 124 -15.55 -10.12 9.34
C GLY A 124 -16.08 -9.85 7.93
N ASN A 125 -17.35 -9.46 7.82
CA ASN A 125 -18.03 -9.35 6.53
C ASN A 125 -17.54 -8.14 5.71
N ARG A 126 -16.65 -8.40 4.74
CA ARG A 126 -16.08 -7.39 3.81
C ARG A 126 -17.15 -6.58 3.07
N LEU A 127 -18.34 -7.13 2.82
CA LEU A 127 -19.40 -6.42 2.09
C LEU A 127 -19.97 -5.20 2.85
N LEU A 128 -19.68 -5.08 4.15
CA LEU A 128 -20.16 -3.95 4.96
C LEU A 128 -19.30 -2.69 4.80
N ILE A 129 -18.07 -2.82 4.29
CA ILE A 129 -17.08 -1.73 4.27
C ILE A 129 -17.55 -0.48 3.52
N ASP A 130 -18.44 -0.64 2.53
CA ASP A 130 -18.95 0.47 1.71
C ASP A 130 -20.48 0.68 1.85
N ARG A 131 -21.13 0.02 2.83
CA ARG A 131 -22.58 0.19 3.06
C ARG A 131 -22.94 1.44 3.86
N GLY A 132 -21.95 2.19 4.34
CA GLY A 132 -22.15 3.35 5.22
C GLY A 132 -22.36 2.94 6.69
N GLY A 133 -22.63 3.93 7.54
CA GLY A 133 -22.81 3.73 8.98
C GLY A 133 -22.83 5.07 9.73
N VAL A 134 -23.08 5.01 11.04
CA VAL A 134 -23.04 6.18 11.94
C VAL A 134 -21.84 6.04 12.86
N ALA A 135 -20.98 7.05 12.90
CA ALA A 135 -19.88 7.13 13.85
C ALA A 135 -20.40 7.76 15.16
N VAL A 136 -20.19 7.07 16.28
CA VAL A 136 -20.47 7.59 17.63
C VAL A 136 -19.12 7.79 18.32
N VAL A 137 -18.80 9.04 18.67
CA VAL A 137 -17.55 9.44 19.32
C VAL A 137 -17.87 10.24 20.58
N GLY A 138 -17.05 10.10 21.63
CA GLY A 138 -17.22 10.75 22.93
C GLY A 138 -15.90 10.88 23.65
#